data_AF-A0A8J8J1P8-F1
#
_entry.id   AF-A0A8J8J1P8-F1
#
_cell.length_a   1.000
_cell.length_b   1.000
_cell.length_c   1.000
_cell.angle_alpha   90.00
_cell.angle_beta   90.00
_cell.angle_gamma   90.00
#
_symmetry.space_group_name_H-M   'P 1'
#
loop_
_entity.id
_entity.type
_entity.pdbx_description
1 polymer ?
#
loop_
_entity_poly.entity_id
_entity_poly.type
_entity_poly.pdbx_seq_one_letter_code
_entity_poly.pdbx_strand_id
1 'polypeptide(L)'
;MKLNGAKFIVLVITLLMITSLPFSSAKPYWAKPGVYVEYAAMRYDPYIQYQLSQEYSTEQRTAFLVYLFHNASYKIYAYNDTYLKFTILEETDGYLTVGVRIDMSNVTVKVTVPTGENLSPIWEQNEVIKVETIPTPSNSGTREYKVYLRSLRIEGVYRIRESDGAVFSPNGTHYGHTFLWIDTDPGLVPQENETFVVFPTQNWTMKVEKVSVRDKPTKTYYGEFGPPTAMLSLLGPPLVMEGLVEFTTQTPGDLCYDPTTGVVLSPTTISILISPDFAAIGIPFASFMDERVAYDQMVEKDLSWAGLLPLYDTNAEFQGVGEVPFSKAKTPWKYAFWGSLIFLGSIVAARGGRKSK
;
A
#
# COMPACT_ATOMS: atom_id res chain seq x y z
N MET A 1 -2.21 -55.34 -3.44
CA MET A 1 -3.61 -55.16 -3.01
C MET A 1 -4.28 -54.22 -4.02
N LYS A 2 -5.09 -54.76 -4.95
CA LYS A 2 -5.74 -53.94 -6.00
C LYS A 2 -6.86 -53.11 -5.35
N LEU A 3 -6.70 -51.79 -5.28
CA LEU A 3 -7.83 -50.92 -4.94
C LEU A 3 -8.85 -51.03 -6.08
N ASN A 4 -10.10 -51.41 -5.76
CA ASN A 4 -11.20 -51.36 -6.73
C ASN A 4 -11.33 -49.93 -7.26
N GLY A 5 -11.44 -49.76 -8.59
CA GLY A 5 -11.45 -48.45 -9.26
C GLY A 5 -12.44 -47.44 -8.67
N ALA A 6 -13.59 -47.90 -8.18
CA ALA A 6 -14.57 -47.06 -7.50
C ALA A 6 -14.05 -46.41 -6.20
N LYS A 7 -13.19 -47.09 -5.43
CA LYS A 7 -12.60 -46.54 -4.19
C LYS A 7 -11.52 -45.50 -4.47
N PHE A 8 -10.80 -45.67 -5.59
CA PHE A 8 -9.81 -44.69 -6.04
C PHE A 8 -10.48 -43.40 -6.54
N ILE A 9 -11.57 -43.52 -7.30
CA ILE A 9 -12.34 -42.38 -7.81
C ILE A 9 -12.93 -41.54 -6.67
N VAL A 10 -13.51 -42.17 -5.64
CA VAL A 10 -14.04 -41.45 -4.48
C VAL A 10 -12.93 -40.73 -3.71
N LEU A 11 -11.76 -41.34 -3.54
CA LEU A 11 -10.60 -40.69 -2.90
C LEU A 11 -10.12 -39.47 -3.71
N VAL A 12 -10.03 -39.59 -5.04
CA VAL A 12 -9.60 -38.51 -5.94
C VAL A 12 -10.60 -37.36 -5.96
N ILE A 13 -11.91 -37.65 -6.00
CA ILE A 13 -12.95 -36.61 -5.95
C ILE A 13 -12.97 -35.91 -4.59
N THR A 14 -12.77 -36.65 -3.50
CA THR A 14 -12.70 -36.07 -2.14
C THR A 14 -11.45 -35.20 -1.99
N LEU A 15 -10.30 -35.63 -2.55
CA LEU A 15 -9.07 -34.85 -2.56
C LEU A 15 -9.24 -33.57 -3.41
N LEU A 16 -9.87 -33.67 -4.58
CA LEU A 16 -10.17 -32.53 -5.46
C LEU A 16 -11.10 -31.49 -4.78
N MET A 17 -12.08 -31.95 -4.00
CA MET A 17 -13.00 -31.11 -3.24
C MET A 17 -12.33 -30.43 -2.02
N ILE A 18 -11.28 -31.03 -1.46
CA ILE A 18 -10.49 -30.44 -0.36
C ILE A 18 -9.46 -29.45 -0.91
N THR A 19 -8.92 -29.68 -2.11
CA THR A 19 -8.02 -28.73 -2.79
C THR A 19 -8.75 -27.56 -3.45
N SER A 20 -10.08 -27.60 -3.54
CA SER A 20 -10.90 -26.50 -4.06
C SER A 20 -11.41 -25.54 -2.98
N LEU A 21 -10.79 -25.54 -1.80
CA LEU A 21 -11.02 -24.48 -0.81
C LEU A 21 -10.66 -23.13 -1.44
N PRO A 22 -11.49 -22.10 -1.25
CA PRO A 22 -11.28 -20.81 -1.88
C PRO A 22 -9.88 -20.31 -1.52
N PHE A 23 -9.18 -19.81 -2.55
CA PHE A 23 -7.95 -19.04 -2.40
C PHE A 23 -8.14 -18.06 -1.24
N SER A 24 -7.19 -18.04 -0.29
CA SER A 24 -7.14 -17.02 0.75
C SER A 24 -7.28 -15.67 0.05
N SER A 25 -8.32 -14.90 0.40
CA SER A 25 -8.47 -13.56 -0.17
C SER A 25 -7.40 -12.69 0.48
N ALA A 26 -6.54 -12.08 -0.33
CA ALA A 26 -5.52 -11.13 0.13
C ALA A 26 -6.13 -9.85 0.74
N LYS A 27 -7.46 -9.68 0.70
CA LYS A 27 -8.19 -8.56 1.32
C LYS A 27 -8.34 -8.81 2.83
N PRO A 28 -7.85 -7.93 3.70
CA PRO A 28 -8.05 -8.06 5.13
C PRO A 28 -9.51 -7.77 5.49
N TYR A 29 -9.99 -8.35 6.60
CA TYR A 29 -11.40 -8.27 7.00
C TYR A 29 -11.91 -6.83 7.23
N TRP A 30 -11.01 -5.89 7.53
CA TRP A 30 -11.35 -4.48 7.75
C TRP A 30 -11.49 -3.70 6.44
N ALA A 31 -10.99 -4.21 5.31
CA ALA A 31 -11.06 -3.53 4.02
C ALA A 31 -12.47 -3.68 3.41
N LYS A 32 -13.41 -2.87 3.90
CA LYS A 32 -14.83 -2.83 3.46
C LYS A 32 -15.23 -1.40 3.06
N PRO A 33 -16.25 -1.21 2.18
CA PRO A 33 -16.74 0.11 1.81
C PRO A 33 -17.02 1.02 3.02
N GLY A 34 -16.62 2.28 2.92
CA GLY A 34 -16.70 3.28 3.99
C GLY A 34 -15.50 3.29 4.95
N VAL A 35 -14.62 2.29 4.90
CA VAL A 35 -13.38 2.32 5.70
C VAL A 35 -12.35 3.23 5.05
N TYR A 36 -11.66 4.02 5.87
CA TYR A 36 -10.55 4.85 5.44
C TYR A 36 -9.30 4.63 6.29
N VAL A 37 -8.15 4.92 5.69
CA VAL A 37 -6.86 4.99 6.36
C VAL A 37 -6.21 6.31 5.97
N GLU A 38 -5.78 7.08 6.95
CA GLU A 38 -5.21 8.41 6.78
C GLU A 38 -3.80 8.49 7.37
N TYR A 39 -2.87 9.10 6.66
CA TYR A 39 -1.49 9.34 7.08
C TYR A 39 -1.20 10.84 7.06
N ALA A 40 -0.25 11.27 7.88
CA ALA A 40 0.14 12.67 7.95
C ALA A 40 1.66 12.83 7.93
N ALA A 41 2.12 13.89 7.27
CA ALA A 41 3.46 14.45 7.42
C ALA A 41 3.29 15.89 7.92
N MET A 42 3.57 16.10 9.20
CA MET A 42 3.34 17.36 9.88
C MET A 42 4.60 18.22 9.95
N ARG A 43 4.39 19.54 9.94
CA ARG A 43 5.43 20.52 10.20
C ARG A 43 5.76 20.54 11.68
N TYR A 44 7.04 20.67 12.00
CA TYR A 44 7.52 20.77 13.38
C TYR A 44 8.66 21.78 13.50
N ASP A 45 8.29 23.01 13.88
CA ASP A 45 9.22 24.14 13.96
C ASP A 45 10.50 23.87 14.80
N PRO A 46 10.48 23.10 15.92
CA PRO A 46 11.71 22.76 16.63
C PRO A 46 12.73 21.99 15.78
N TYR A 47 12.28 21.14 14.83
CA TYR A 47 13.19 20.50 13.88
C TYR A 47 13.79 21.50 12.90
N ILE A 48 12.97 22.41 12.37
CA ILE A 48 13.44 23.46 11.47
C ILE A 48 14.47 24.36 12.18
N GLN A 49 14.22 24.75 13.42
CA GLN A 49 15.14 25.53 14.23
C GLN A 49 16.45 24.77 14.51
N TYR A 50 16.35 23.47 14.80
CA TYR A 50 17.53 22.61 14.96
C TYR A 50 18.34 22.56 13.65
N GLN A 51 17.71 22.30 12.52
CA GLN A 51 18.37 22.25 11.21
C GLN A 51 19.07 23.57 10.86
N LEU A 52 18.39 24.70 11.12
CA LEU A 52 18.97 26.04 10.97
C LEU A 52 20.19 26.26 11.87
N SER A 53 20.16 25.77 13.10
CA SER A 53 21.32 25.86 14.02
C SER A 53 22.52 25.04 13.54
N GLN A 54 22.28 24.05 12.66
CA GLN A 54 23.31 23.23 12.02
C GLN A 54 23.69 23.74 10.61
N GLU A 55 23.27 24.96 10.25
CA GLU A 55 23.54 25.60 8.96
C GLU A 55 22.92 24.86 7.75
N TYR A 56 21.91 24.01 7.97
CA TYR A 56 21.12 23.42 6.90
C TYR A 56 20.05 24.38 6.35
N SER A 57 19.63 24.14 5.11
CA SER A 57 18.63 24.94 4.41
C SER A 57 17.23 24.89 5.07
N THR A 58 16.49 25.99 4.96
CA THR A 58 15.07 26.12 5.39
C THR A 58 14.07 25.52 4.41
N GLU A 59 14.52 25.00 3.27
CA GLU A 59 13.63 24.35 2.28
C GLU A 59 13.19 22.94 2.71
N GLN A 60 13.06 22.72 4.01
CA GLN A 60 12.43 21.53 4.59
C GLN A 60 10.97 21.48 4.11
N ARG A 61 10.56 20.29 3.69
CA ARG A 61 9.28 20.06 3.06
C ARG A 61 8.68 18.80 3.66
N THR A 62 7.40 18.87 3.98
CA THR A 62 6.64 17.71 4.46
C THR A 62 6.28 16.78 3.33
N ALA A 63 6.16 17.30 2.10
CA ALA A 63 5.91 16.50 0.91
C ALA A 63 6.61 17.04 -0.35
N PHE A 64 7.00 16.12 -1.22
CA PHE A 64 7.39 16.36 -2.61
C PHE A 64 6.76 15.30 -3.52
N LEU A 65 5.94 15.73 -4.48
CA LEU A 65 5.25 14.84 -5.42
C LEU A 65 5.68 15.17 -6.85
N VAL A 66 5.82 14.14 -7.67
CA VAL A 66 5.78 14.25 -9.13
C VAL A 66 4.41 13.78 -9.58
N TYR A 67 3.59 14.68 -10.09
CA TYR A 67 2.27 14.36 -10.61
C TYR A 67 2.26 14.53 -12.13
N LEU A 68 1.89 13.46 -12.84
CA LEU A 68 1.71 13.43 -14.29
C LEU A 68 0.21 13.52 -14.57
N PHE A 69 -0.22 14.67 -15.09
CA PHE A 69 -1.63 14.93 -15.33
C PHE A 69 -1.81 15.55 -16.71
N HIS A 70 -2.60 14.87 -17.55
CA HIS A 70 -2.71 15.16 -18.98
C HIS A 70 -1.32 15.24 -19.65
N ASN A 71 -1.04 16.32 -20.39
CA ASN A 71 0.22 16.55 -21.10
C ASN A 71 1.22 17.39 -20.29
N ALA A 72 1.02 17.53 -18.97
CA ALA A 72 1.87 18.36 -18.12
C ALA A 72 2.45 17.55 -16.95
N SER A 73 3.64 17.95 -16.51
CA SER A 73 4.30 17.41 -15.32
C SER A 73 4.36 18.46 -14.22
N TYR A 74 3.97 18.06 -13.01
CA TYR A 74 3.89 18.93 -11.85
C TYR A 74 4.85 18.43 -10.78
N LYS A 75 5.81 19.26 -10.38
CA LYS A 75 6.61 19.07 -9.17
C LYS A 75 5.97 19.87 -8.05
N ILE A 76 5.44 19.18 -7.06
CA ILE A 76 4.62 19.78 -6.00
C ILE A 76 5.41 19.69 -4.71
N TYR A 77 5.61 20.82 -4.04
CA TYR A 77 6.34 20.93 -2.79
C TYR A 77 5.41 21.49 -1.72
N ALA A 78 5.22 20.78 -0.62
CA ALA A 78 4.47 21.25 0.54
C ALA A 78 5.41 21.63 1.68
N TYR A 79 5.22 22.82 2.27
CA TYR A 79 6.09 23.38 3.32
C TYR A 79 5.39 23.45 4.70
N ASN A 80 4.20 22.87 4.79
CA ASN A 80 3.42 22.72 6.01
C ASN A 80 2.68 21.37 5.99
N ASP A 81 1.75 21.11 6.89
CA ASP A 81 1.10 19.81 7.00
C ASP A 81 0.56 19.24 5.68
N THR A 82 0.78 17.93 5.50
CA THR A 82 0.24 17.13 4.41
C THR A 82 -0.54 15.95 4.98
N TYR A 83 -1.77 15.76 4.51
CA TYR A 83 -2.64 14.65 4.87
C TYR A 83 -2.95 13.80 3.64
N LEU A 84 -2.90 12.49 3.81
CA LEU A 84 -3.11 11.50 2.76
C LEU A 84 -4.18 10.52 3.22
N LYS A 85 -5.34 10.53 2.58
CA LYS A 85 -6.48 9.70 2.94
C LYS A 85 -6.84 8.74 1.81
N PHE A 86 -6.93 7.46 2.14
CA PHE A 86 -7.46 6.41 1.28
C PHE A 86 -8.80 5.97 1.82
N THR A 87 -9.85 5.98 1.00
CA THR A 87 -11.20 5.55 1.39
C THR A 87 -11.67 4.47 0.44
N ILE A 88 -12.08 3.32 0.96
CA ILE A 88 -12.73 2.27 0.17
C ILE A 88 -14.15 2.77 -0.14
N LEU A 89 -14.42 3.10 -1.40
CA LEU A 89 -15.67 3.71 -1.82
C LEU A 89 -16.76 2.65 -2.04
N GLU A 90 -16.40 1.56 -2.71
CA GLU A 90 -17.31 0.48 -3.10
C GLU A 90 -16.55 -0.82 -3.35
N GLU A 91 -17.30 -1.92 -3.38
CA GLU A 91 -16.82 -3.27 -3.68
C GLU A 91 -17.69 -3.86 -4.80
N THR A 92 -17.07 -4.12 -5.97
CA THR A 92 -17.78 -4.55 -7.18
C THR A 92 -16.91 -5.53 -7.97
N ASP A 93 -17.47 -6.70 -8.30
CA ASP A 93 -16.87 -7.75 -9.14
C ASP A 93 -15.49 -8.25 -8.67
N GLY A 94 -15.27 -8.37 -7.35
CA GLY A 94 -13.99 -8.81 -6.79
C GLY A 94 -12.90 -7.72 -6.80
N TYR A 95 -13.31 -6.45 -6.90
CA TYR A 95 -12.45 -5.29 -6.78
C TYR A 95 -13.00 -4.30 -5.76
N LEU A 96 -12.09 -3.71 -4.99
CA LEU A 96 -12.34 -2.50 -4.20
C LEU A 96 -12.01 -1.27 -5.05
N THR A 97 -12.95 -0.32 -5.14
CA THR A 97 -12.67 1.01 -5.67
C THR A 97 -12.20 1.89 -4.51
N VAL A 98 -11.00 2.46 -4.61
CA VAL A 98 -10.39 3.29 -3.56
C VAL A 98 -10.25 4.73 -4.04
N GLY A 99 -10.81 5.66 -3.27
CA GLY A 99 -10.62 7.09 -3.42
C GLY A 99 -9.40 7.56 -2.64
N VAL A 100 -8.57 8.37 -3.29
CA VAL A 100 -7.40 9.01 -2.69
C VAL A 100 -7.66 10.50 -2.59
N ARG A 101 -7.33 11.08 -1.44
CA ARG A 101 -7.31 12.52 -1.24
C ARG A 101 -6.00 12.94 -0.58
N ILE A 102 -5.31 13.88 -1.20
CA ILE A 102 -4.07 14.46 -0.69
C ILE A 102 -4.33 15.95 -0.43
N ASP A 103 -4.34 16.36 0.82
CA ASP A 103 -4.44 17.76 1.22
C ASP A 103 -3.07 18.27 1.64
N MET A 104 -2.60 19.34 1.02
CA MET A 104 -1.30 19.96 1.31
C MET A 104 -1.48 21.46 1.58
N SER A 105 -0.76 21.97 2.57
CA SER A 105 -0.75 23.39 2.94
C SER A 105 0.58 24.06 2.60
N ASN A 106 0.53 25.36 2.25
CA ASN A 106 1.66 26.17 1.84
C ASN A 106 2.47 25.48 0.71
N VAL A 107 1.91 25.52 -0.50
CA VAL A 107 2.37 24.67 -1.61
C VAL A 107 3.03 25.51 -2.70
N THR A 108 4.16 25.01 -3.22
CA THR A 108 4.74 25.50 -4.47
C THR A 108 4.63 24.42 -5.52
N VAL A 109 4.07 24.76 -6.67
CA VAL A 109 3.96 23.87 -7.83
C VAL A 109 4.86 24.40 -8.94
N LYS A 110 5.84 23.61 -9.38
CA LYS A 110 6.56 23.85 -10.64
C LYS A 110 5.91 23.02 -11.73
N VAL A 111 5.42 23.66 -12.78
CA VAL A 111 4.72 23.01 -13.88
C VAL A 111 5.53 23.15 -15.15
N THR A 112 5.73 22.04 -15.85
CA THR A 112 6.31 22.01 -17.20
C THR A 112 5.21 21.62 -18.18
N VAL A 113 4.99 22.46 -19.18
CA VAL A 113 3.94 22.29 -20.21
C VAL A 113 4.59 22.36 -21.59
N PRO A 114 4.24 21.47 -22.54
CA PRO A 114 4.69 21.58 -23.93
C PRO A 114 4.32 22.92 -24.57
N THR A 115 5.17 23.43 -25.47
CA THR A 115 4.86 24.64 -26.25
C THR A 115 3.64 24.41 -27.12
N GLY A 116 2.70 25.36 -27.09
CA GLY A 116 1.41 25.26 -27.81
C GLY A 116 0.27 24.66 -26.98
N GLU A 117 0.58 23.98 -25.87
CA GLU A 117 -0.43 23.44 -24.95
C GLU A 117 -0.78 24.45 -23.84
N ASN A 118 -2.04 24.45 -23.40
CA ASN A 118 -2.48 25.31 -22.31
C ASN A 118 -2.10 24.73 -20.95
N LEU A 119 -1.74 25.61 -20.01
CA LEU A 119 -1.59 25.23 -18.61
C LEU A 119 -2.93 24.68 -18.11
N SER A 120 -2.94 23.44 -17.64
CA SER A 120 -4.09 22.82 -16.98
C SER A 120 -3.94 23.02 -15.46
N PRO A 121 -4.68 23.93 -14.81
CA PRO A 121 -4.56 24.10 -13.37
C PRO A 121 -5.07 22.84 -12.66
N ILE A 122 -4.31 22.36 -11.68
CA ILE A 122 -4.74 21.30 -10.74
C ILE A 122 -5.20 21.89 -9.40
N TRP A 123 -5.41 23.21 -9.37
CA TRP A 123 -5.70 23.99 -8.17
C TRP A 123 -6.88 24.92 -8.42
N GLU A 124 -7.52 25.31 -7.32
CA GLU A 124 -8.56 26.33 -7.32
C GLU A 124 -7.94 27.74 -7.41
N GLN A 125 -8.58 28.65 -8.14
CA GLN A 125 -8.00 29.98 -8.41
C GLN A 125 -7.89 30.86 -7.15
N ASN A 126 -8.79 30.68 -6.17
CA ASN A 126 -8.77 31.39 -4.89
C ASN A 126 -7.60 30.94 -3.98
N GLU A 127 -6.99 29.79 -4.25
CA GLU A 127 -5.82 29.30 -3.51
C GLU A 127 -4.52 29.91 -4.03
N VAL A 128 -4.53 30.52 -5.22
CA VAL A 128 -3.33 31.09 -5.85
C VAL A 128 -2.89 32.37 -5.15
N ILE A 129 -1.67 32.38 -4.65
CA ILE A 129 -1.00 33.55 -4.09
C ILE A 129 -0.25 34.30 -5.19
N LYS A 130 0.50 33.56 -6.02
CA LYS A 130 1.37 34.13 -7.06
C LYS A 130 1.65 33.10 -8.15
N VAL A 131 1.76 33.57 -9.39
CA VAL A 131 2.26 32.80 -10.53
C VAL A 131 3.49 33.50 -11.10
N GLU A 132 4.56 32.74 -11.32
CA GLU A 132 5.79 33.17 -11.98
C GLU A 132 5.98 32.33 -13.24
N THR A 133 6.37 32.96 -14.34
CA THR A 133 6.85 32.25 -15.54
C THR A 133 8.36 32.12 -15.44
N ILE A 134 8.88 30.91 -15.56
CA ILE A 134 10.31 30.65 -15.55
C ILE A 134 10.80 30.78 -17.00
N PRO A 135 11.82 31.63 -17.28
CA PRO A 135 12.41 31.70 -18.60
C PRO A 135 12.99 30.35 -19.01
N THR A 136 12.46 29.76 -20.07
CA THR A 136 13.02 28.55 -20.69
C THR A 136 13.82 28.94 -21.93
N PRO A 137 14.89 28.19 -22.29
CA PRO A 137 15.60 28.41 -23.55
C PRO A 137 14.62 28.35 -24.73
N SER A 138 14.78 29.22 -25.73
CA SER A 138 13.87 29.34 -26.88
C SER A 138 13.65 28.03 -27.65
N ASN A 139 14.57 27.07 -27.50
CA ASN A 139 14.57 25.77 -28.18
C ASN A 139 14.12 24.59 -27.27
N SER A 140 13.67 24.87 -26.04
CA SER A 140 13.30 23.82 -25.07
C SER A 140 12.03 23.05 -25.44
N GLY A 141 11.16 23.64 -26.28
CA GLY A 141 9.87 23.04 -26.61
C GLY A 141 8.89 23.02 -25.42
N THR A 142 9.22 23.65 -24.30
CA THR A 142 8.41 23.68 -23.09
C THR A 142 8.33 25.07 -22.48
N ARG A 143 7.27 25.31 -21.71
CA ARG A 143 7.08 26.47 -20.84
C ARG A 143 7.03 26.00 -19.40
N GLU A 144 7.70 26.75 -18.54
CA GLU A 144 7.75 26.44 -17.12
C GLU A 144 7.08 27.54 -16.29
N TYR A 145 6.33 27.11 -15.29
CA TYR A 145 5.61 27.98 -14.36
C TYR A 145 5.95 27.59 -12.93
N LYS A 146 6.01 28.57 -12.04
CA LYS A 146 6.06 28.37 -10.60
C LYS A 146 4.85 29.03 -9.96
N VAL A 147 4.02 28.24 -9.32
CA VAL A 147 2.74 28.67 -8.74
C VAL A 147 2.82 28.47 -7.23
N TYR A 148 2.54 29.53 -6.49
CA TYR A 148 2.50 29.52 -5.03
C TYR A 148 1.03 29.50 -4.61
N LEU A 149 0.68 28.52 -3.77
CA LEU A 149 -0.68 28.23 -3.35
C LEU A 149 -0.78 28.24 -1.82
N ARG A 150 -1.91 28.68 -1.28
CA ARG A 150 -2.24 28.53 0.15
C ARG A 150 -2.46 27.07 0.50
N SER A 151 -3.24 26.37 -0.31
CA SER A 151 -3.46 24.94 -0.20
C SER A 151 -3.58 24.29 -1.58
N LEU A 152 -3.38 22.98 -1.63
CA LEU A 152 -3.63 22.15 -2.80
C LEU A 152 -4.30 20.85 -2.37
N ARG A 153 -5.40 20.51 -3.04
CA ARG A 153 -6.05 19.20 -2.92
C ARG A 153 -5.91 18.43 -4.21
N ILE A 154 -5.41 17.20 -4.12
CA ILE A 154 -5.41 16.23 -5.23
C ILE A 154 -6.37 15.11 -4.86
N GLU A 155 -7.24 14.75 -5.80
CA GLU A 155 -8.16 13.63 -5.66
C GLU A 155 -7.95 12.64 -6.81
N GLY A 156 -8.10 11.36 -6.53
CA GLY A 156 -7.95 10.30 -7.51
C GLY A 156 -8.72 9.06 -7.11
N VAL A 157 -8.92 8.15 -8.06
CA VAL A 157 -9.58 6.86 -7.83
C VAL A 157 -8.80 5.78 -8.55
N TYR A 158 -8.66 4.62 -7.90
CA TYR A 158 -8.07 3.41 -8.48
C TYR A 158 -8.81 2.17 -7.97
N ARG A 159 -8.43 1.00 -8.47
CA ARG A 159 -9.03 -0.29 -8.09
C ARG A 159 -7.98 -1.23 -7.51
N ILE A 160 -8.37 -1.98 -6.49
CA ILE A 160 -7.59 -3.06 -5.90
C ILE A 160 -8.33 -4.37 -6.12
N ARG A 161 -7.69 -5.37 -6.71
CA ARG A 161 -8.26 -6.70 -6.86
C ARG A 161 -8.19 -7.45 -5.54
N GLU A 162 -9.29 -8.03 -5.09
CA GLU A 162 -9.40 -8.64 -3.76
C GLU A 162 -8.67 -9.97 -3.61
N SER A 163 -8.41 -10.66 -4.72
CA SER A 163 -7.77 -11.97 -4.70
C SER A 163 -6.29 -11.88 -4.34
N ASP A 164 -5.62 -10.79 -4.69
CA ASP A 164 -4.16 -10.68 -4.63
C ASP A 164 -3.64 -9.25 -4.38
N GLY A 165 -4.49 -8.30 -4.02
CA GLY A 165 -4.08 -6.93 -3.72
C GLY A 165 -3.58 -6.14 -4.94
N ALA A 166 -3.74 -6.65 -6.17
CA ALA A 166 -3.21 -5.98 -7.36
C ALA A 166 -3.93 -4.66 -7.65
N VAL A 167 -3.16 -3.61 -7.92
CA VAL A 167 -3.59 -2.24 -8.14
C VAL A 167 -3.72 -1.93 -9.63
N PHE A 168 -4.85 -1.34 -10.00
CA PHE A 168 -5.18 -0.94 -11.35
C PHE A 168 -5.66 0.51 -11.40
N SER A 169 -5.25 1.27 -12.43
CA SER A 169 -5.91 2.54 -12.74
C SER A 169 -7.35 2.31 -13.24
N PRO A 170 -8.19 3.36 -13.31
CA PRO A 170 -9.54 3.25 -13.89
C PRO A 170 -9.57 2.69 -15.32
N ASN A 171 -8.48 2.86 -16.08
CA ASN A 171 -8.33 2.37 -17.44
C ASN A 171 -7.87 0.90 -17.51
N GLY A 172 -7.67 0.23 -16.37
CA GLY A 172 -7.25 -1.16 -16.29
C GLY A 172 -5.73 -1.39 -16.38
N THR A 173 -4.91 -0.34 -16.35
CA THR A 173 -3.45 -0.48 -16.31
C THR A 173 -3.01 -1.00 -14.95
N HIS A 174 -2.25 -2.10 -14.92
CA HIS A 174 -1.72 -2.70 -13.70
C HIS A 174 -0.43 -2.01 -13.21
N TYR A 175 -0.36 -1.73 -11.91
CA TYR A 175 0.78 -1.03 -11.29
C TYR A 175 1.52 -1.83 -10.20
N GLY A 176 1.07 -3.03 -9.83
CA GLY A 176 1.69 -3.84 -8.78
C GLY A 176 0.74 -4.13 -7.61
N HIS A 177 1.27 -4.35 -6.41
CA HIS A 177 0.51 -4.70 -5.21
C HIS A 177 0.24 -3.46 -4.33
N THR A 178 -0.96 -3.36 -3.75
CA THR A 178 -1.29 -2.23 -2.86
C THR A 178 -0.33 -2.17 -1.68
N PHE A 179 0.02 -0.96 -1.27
CA PHE A 179 0.78 -0.76 -0.03
C PHE A 179 -0.11 -0.67 1.21
N LEU A 180 -1.42 -0.50 1.06
CA LEU A 180 -2.33 -0.22 2.19
C LEU A 180 -2.40 -1.39 3.18
N TRP A 181 -2.17 -2.60 2.68
CA TRP A 181 -2.04 -3.79 3.50
C TRP A 181 -1.19 -4.85 2.82
N ILE A 182 -0.70 -5.79 3.62
CA ILE A 182 -0.14 -7.06 3.16
C ILE A 182 -0.73 -8.20 3.96
N ASP A 183 -0.72 -9.39 3.36
CA ASP A 183 -0.85 -10.61 4.14
C ASP A 183 0.46 -10.82 4.91
N THR A 184 0.37 -11.08 6.21
CA THR A 184 1.50 -11.30 7.10
C THR A 184 1.62 -12.75 7.54
N ASP A 185 0.73 -13.63 7.08
CA ASP A 185 0.86 -15.06 7.27
C ASP A 185 2.14 -15.57 6.57
N PRO A 186 2.99 -16.38 7.22
CA PRO A 186 4.29 -16.77 6.67
C PRO A 186 4.25 -17.45 5.29
N GLY A 187 3.11 -18.03 4.89
CA GLY A 187 2.92 -18.66 3.59
C GLY A 187 2.34 -17.74 2.50
N LEU A 188 1.88 -16.54 2.86
CA LEU A 188 1.18 -15.60 2.00
C LEU A 188 1.84 -14.21 1.95
N VAL A 189 2.75 -13.93 2.88
CA VAL A 189 3.56 -12.72 2.89
C VAL A 189 4.36 -12.57 1.58
N PRO A 190 4.54 -11.33 1.06
CA PRO A 190 5.31 -11.10 -0.15
C PRO A 190 6.71 -11.72 -0.08
N GLN A 191 7.07 -12.49 -1.11
CA GLN A 191 8.30 -13.27 -1.13
C GLN A 191 9.45 -12.48 -1.75
N GLU A 192 10.69 -12.80 -1.38
CA GLU A 192 11.88 -12.19 -1.98
C GLU A 192 11.86 -12.32 -3.51
N ASN A 193 12.22 -11.24 -4.20
CA ASN A 193 12.19 -11.08 -5.67
C ASN A 193 10.79 -11.01 -6.31
N GLU A 194 9.71 -11.06 -5.52
CA GLU A 194 8.36 -10.79 -6.01
C GLU A 194 8.25 -9.33 -6.49
N THR A 195 7.52 -9.10 -7.58
CA THR A 195 7.34 -7.74 -8.11
C THR A 195 6.26 -7.02 -7.34
N PHE A 196 6.63 -5.95 -6.65
CA PHE A 196 5.72 -5.15 -5.83
C PHE A 196 5.21 -3.93 -6.60
N VAL A 197 6.04 -3.29 -7.42
CA VAL A 197 5.68 -2.10 -8.22
C VAL A 197 6.02 -2.30 -9.67
N VAL A 198 5.14 -1.84 -10.55
CA VAL A 198 5.30 -1.84 -12.01
C VAL A 198 4.97 -0.46 -12.55
N PHE A 199 5.88 0.11 -13.33
CA PHE A 199 5.67 1.30 -14.15
C PHE A 199 5.71 0.90 -15.63
N PRO A 200 4.56 0.55 -16.23
CA PRO A 200 4.53 -0.04 -17.58
C PRO A 200 5.14 0.87 -18.64
N THR A 201 4.92 2.17 -18.54
CA THR A 201 5.40 3.16 -19.52
C THR A 201 6.92 3.37 -19.48
N GLN A 202 7.57 3.02 -18.38
CA GLN A 202 9.02 3.18 -18.18
C GLN A 202 9.75 1.83 -18.23
N ASN A 203 9.02 0.71 -18.39
CA ASN A 203 9.56 -0.65 -18.22
C ASN A 203 10.40 -0.79 -16.93
N TRP A 204 9.90 -0.19 -15.84
CA TRP A 204 10.57 -0.15 -14.55
C TRP A 204 9.77 -0.95 -13.53
N THR A 205 10.46 -1.73 -12.68
CA THR A 205 9.82 -2.53 -11.64
C THR A 205 10.60 -2.45 -10.33
N MET A 206 9.88 -2.50 -9.22
CA MET A 206 10.47 -2.61 -7.88
C MET A 206 10.07 -3.96 -7.28
N LYS A 207 11.01 -4.62 -6.64
CA LYS A 207 10.82 -5.96 -6.09
C LYS A 207 10.98 -5.98 -4.59
N VAL A 208 10.40 -6.99 -3.96
CA VAL A 208 10.64 -7.32 -2.55
C VAL A 208 12.10 -7.74 -2.39
N GLU A 209 12.85 -7.02 -1.58
CA GLU A 209 14.20 -7.40 -1.16
C GLU A 209 14.14 -8.34 0.03
N LYS A 210 13.33 -7.99 1.05
CA LYS A 210 13.18 -8.81 2.25
C LYS A 210 11.95 -8.38 3.05
N VAL A 211 11.46 -9.32 3.85
CA VAL A 211 10.54 -9.03 4.95
C VAL A 211 11.29 -9.29 6.25
N SER A 212 11.32 -8.29 7.12
CA SER A 212 11.97 -8.39 8.43
C SER A 212 10.99 -8.06 9.54
N VAL A 213 11.26 -8.58 10.72
CA VAL A 213 10.42 -8.39 11.90
C VAL A 213 11.17 -7.53 12.91
N ARG A 214 10.48 -6.53 13.46
CA ARG A 214 10.99 -5.70 14.56
C ARG A 214 10.24 -6.06 15.84
N ASP A 215 10.98 -6.57 16.82
CA ASP A 215 10.44 -6.89 18.15
C ASP A 215 10.44 -5.66 19.06
N LYS A 216 9.84 -4.57 18.59
CA LYS A 216 9.64 -3.35 19.37
C LYS A 216 8.26 -2.74 19.09
N PRO A 217 7.59 -2.18 20.10
CA PRO A 217 6.40 -1.37 19.86
C PRO A 217 6.71 -0.25 18.87
N THR A 218 5.73 0.06 18.04
CA THR A 218 5.85 1.08 17.01
C THR A 218 4.77 2.14 17.18
N LYS A 219 5.19 3.40 17.22
CA LYS A 219 4.36 4.57 17.44
C LYS A 219 3.89 5.18 16.12
N THR A 220 2.63 5.60 16.11
CA THR A 220 1.99 6.41 15.07
C THR A 220 1.22 7.57 15.76
N TYR A 221 0.55 8.44 15.00
CA TYR A 221 -0.35 9.42 15.61
C TYR A 221 -1.69 8.80 16.03
N TYR A 222 -2.13 7.74 15.34
CA TYR A 222 -3.33 6.98 15.68
C TYR A 222 -3.18 6.23 17.01
N GLY A 223 -2.00 5.67 17.27
CA GLY A 223 -1.72 4.92 18.48
C GLY A 223 -0.40 4.15 18.44
N GLU A 224 -0.19 3.33 19.46
CA GLU A 224 0.94 2.42 19.57
C GLU A 224 0.53 1.01 19.17
N PHE A 225 1.35 0.39 18.32
CA PHE A 225 1.15 -0.97 17.84
C PHE A 225 2.17 -1.90 18.49
N GLY A 226 1.69 -3.02 19.04
CA GLY A 226 2.51 -3.97 19.78
C GLY A 226 3.50 -4.71 18.88
N PRO A 227 4.63 -5.18 19.42
CA PRO A 227 5.52 -6.06 18.69
C PRO A 227 4.85 -7.43 18.44
N PRO A 228 5.22 -8.13 17.35
CA PRO A 228 6.15 -7.69 16.31
C PRO A 228 5.53 -6.65 15.37
N THR A 229 6.36 -5.78 14.77
CA THR A 229 5.99 -5.08 13.52
C THR A 229 6.75 -5.65 12.33
N ALA A 230 6.13 -5.63 11.16
CA ALA A 230 6.72 -6.15 9.92
C ALA A 230 7.28 -4.99 9.09
N MET A 231 8.47 -5.19 8.55
CA MET A 231 9.16 -4.25 7.67
C MET A 231 9.36 -4.92 6.31
N LEU A 232 8.71 -4.39 5.29
CA LEU A 232 8.86 -4.80 3.90
C LEU A 232 9.87 -3.87 3.23
N SER A 233 11.05 -4.39 2.91
CA SER A 233 12.05 -3.68 2.14
C SER A 233 11.90 -4.00 0.66
N LEU A 234 11.93 -2.96 -0.15
CA LEU A 234 11.78 -2.98 -1.59
C LEU A 234 13.01 -2.39 -2.25
N LEU A 235 13.40 -2.94 -3.39
CA LEU A 235 14.54 -2.47 -4.16
C LEU A 235 14.23 -2.47 -5.65
N GLY A 236 14.44 -1.32 -6.27
CA GLY A 236 14.29 -1.11 -7.71
C GLY A 236 15.62 -0.75 -8.37
N PRO A 237 15.74 -0.91 -9.70
CA PRO A 237 16.83 -0.31 -10.44
C PRO A 237 16.74 1.23 -10.34
N PRO A 238 17.79 1.97 -10.74
CA PRO A 238 17.75 3.44 -10.74
C PRO A 238 16.52 3.97 -11.48
N LEU A 239 15.69 4.75 -10.79
CA LEU A 239 14.54 5.42 -11.38
C LEU A 239 14.98 6.74 -12.00
N VAL A 240 14.86 6.83 -13.33
CA VAL A 240 15.22 8.03 -14.10
C VAL A 240 13.98 8.53 -14.83
N MET A 241 13.45 9.64 -14.36
CA MET A 241 12.45 10.46 -15.03
C MET A 241 13.10 11.82 -15.32
N GLU A 242 13.63 11.97 -16.53
CA GLU A 242 14.47 13.11 -16.93
C GLU A 242 13.82 14.45 -16.59
N GLY A 243 14.58 15.30 -15.90
CA GLY A 243 14.10 16.62 -15.48
C GLY A 243 13.02 16.58 -14.38
N LEU A 244 12.62 15.39 -13.90
CA LEU A 244 11.65 15.22 -12.81
C LEU A 244 12.31 14.68 -11.55
N VAL A 245 12.78 13.43 -11.60
CA VAL A 245 13.39 12.66 -10.50
C VAL A 245 14.42 11.71 -11.11
N GLU A 246 15.65 11.73 -10.60
CA GLU A 246 16.73 10.91 -11.14
C GLU A 246 17.52 10.31 -9.98
N PHE A 247 17.43 8.99 -9.85
CA PHE A 247 18.31 8.21 -9.00
C PHE A 247 19.47 7.69 -9.85
N THR A 248 20.69 7.89 -9.37
CA THR A 248 21.91 7.35 -10.00
C THR A 248 22.26 5.95 -9.50
N THR A 249 21.62 5.52 -8.40
CA THR A 249 21.79 4.22 -7.76
C THR A 249 20.45 3.48 -7.70
N GLN A 250 20.47 2.26 -7.16
CA GLN A 250 19.24 1.54 -6.83
C GLN A 250 18.29 2.42 -6.01
N THR A 251 16.99 2.24 -6.25
CA THR A 251 15.95 3.02 -5.61
C THR A 251 15.34 2.21 -4.47
N PRO A 252 15.55 2.60 -3.20
CA PRO A 252 15.03 1.88 -2.06
C PRO A 252 13.58 2.28 -1.75
N GLY A 253 12.85 1.37 -1.12
CA GLY A 253 11.56 1.64 -0.47
C GLY A 253 11.41 0.76 0.76
N ASP A 254 10.84 1.30 1.83
CA ASP A 254 10.64 0.56 3.08
C ASP A 254 9.27 0.89 3.64
N LEU A 255 8.48 -0.14 3.95
CA LEU A 255 7.13 -0.02 4.48
C LEU A 255 7.04 -0.75 5.82
N CYS A 256 6.32 -0.16 6.78
CA CYS A 256 6.09 -0.73 8.10
C CYS A 256 4.63 -1.13 8.24
N TYR A 257 4.36 -2.35 8.71
CA TYR A 257 3.01 -2.91 8.88
C TYR A 257 2.80 -3.46 10.30
N ASP A 258 1.55 -3.45 10.75
CA ASP A 258 1.10 -4.26 11.87
C ASP A 258 0.76 -5.67 11.37
N PRO A 259 1.46 -6.73 11.81
CA PRO A 259 1.22 -8.08 11.33
C PRO A 259 -0.06 -8.70 11.86
N THR A 260 -0.74 -8.10 12.83
CA THR A 260 -2.02 -8.64 13.32
C THR A 260 -3.17 -8.31 12.36
N THR A 261 -3.15 -7.10 11.81
CA THR A 261 -4.22 -6.58 10.94
C THR A 261 -3.82 -6.51 9.47
N GLY A 262 -2.52 -6.59 9.19
CA GLY A 262 -1.94 -6.36 7.87
C GLY A 262 -1.90 -4.89 7.46
N VAL A 263 -2.39 -3.93 8.27
CA VAL A 263 -2.44 -2.52 7.90
C VAL A 263 -1.04 -1.91 7.88
N VAL A 264 -0.78 -1.03 6.92
CA VAL A 264 0.46 -0.26 6.89
C VAL A 264 0.43 0.85 7.95
N LEU A 265 1.45 0.86 8.80
CA LEU A 265 1.67 1.85 9.86
C LEU A 265 2.43 3.08 9.35
N SER A 266 3.29 2.88 8.35
CA SER A 266 3.94 3.94 7.60
C SER A 266 4.34 3.42 6.21
N PRO A 267 3.87 4.02 5.11
CA PRO A 267 4.21 3.56 3.77
C PRO A 267 5.61 4.00 3.34
N THR A 268 6.31 4.79 4.14
CA THR A 268 7.74 5.10 3.94
C THR A 268 8.46 5.26 5.26
N THR A 269 9.65 4.67 5.40
CA THR A 269 10.54 4.89 6.55
C THR A 269 11.76 5.73 6.21
N ILE A 270 12.06 5.90 4.92
CA ILE A 270 13.24 6.61 4.39
C ILE A 270 12.84 7.82 3.52
N SER A 271 11.65 8.35 3.75
CA SER A 271 11.03 9.50 3.06
C SER A 271 10.64 9.29 1.60
N ILE A 272 11.05 8.21 0.94
CA ILE A 272 10.69 7.92 -0.46
C ILE A 272 9.47 7.00 -0.49
N LEU A 273 8.46 7.34 -1.29
CA LEU A 273 7.31 6.50 -1.59
C LEU A 273 7.13 6.37 -3.10
N ILE A 274 7.41 5.18 -3.60
CA ILE A 274 7.07 4.74 -4.96
C ILE A 274 6.08 3.60 -4.77
N SER A 275 4.81 3.86 -5.05
CA SER A 275 3.77 2.85 -4.82
C SER A 275 2.79 2.72 -5.97
N PRO A 276 2.19 1.53 -6.15
CA PRO A 276 1.19 1.29 -7.19
C PRO A 276 -0.05 2.17 -7.01
N ASP A 277 -0.50 2.36 -5.78
CA ASP A 277 -1.68 3.16 -5.42
C ASP A 277 -1.54 4.63 -5.86
N PHE A 278 -0.34 5.23 -5.70
CA PHE A 278 -0.05 6.58 -6.17
C PHE A 278 0.12 6.64 -7.70
N ALA A 279 0.83 5.67 -8.28
CA ALA A 279 1.04 5.63 -9.72
C ALA A 279 -0.25 5.44 -10.50
N ALA A 280 -1.22 4.69 -9.96
CA ALA A 280 -2.54 4.49 -10.54
C ALA A 280 -3.36 5.78 -10.65
N ILE A 281 -3.07 6.78 -9.80
CA ILE A 281 -3.68 8.12 -9.86
C ILE A 281 -2.76 9.17 -10.52
N GLY A 282 -1.66 8.75 -11.16
CA GLY A 282 -0.76 9.63 -11.91
C GLY A 282 0.44 10.17 -11.12
N ILE A 283 0.69 9.71 -9.90
CA ILE A 283 1.83 10.15 -9.07
C ILE A 283 2.89 9.04 -9.04
N PRO A 284 3.83 8.97 -10.01
CA PRO A 284 4.85 7.91 -10.03
C PRO A 284 5.91 8.06 -8.93
N PHE A 285 5.99 9.21 -8.28
CA PHE A 285 6.95 9.45 -7.21
C PHE A 285 6.40 10.40 -6.18
N ALA A 286 6.56 10.02 -4.92
CA ALA A 286 6.29 10.86 -3.78
C ALA A 286 7.44 10.76 -2.77
N SER A 287 7.61 11.81 -2.00
CA SER A 287 8.48 11.83 -0.84
C SER A 287 7.81 12.59 0.28
N PHE A 288 7.88 12.06 1.49
CA PHE A 288 7.25 12.62 2.68
C PHE A 288 8.23 12.67 3.84
N MET A 289 8.13 13.73 4.63
CA MET A 289 8.97 13.92 5.82
C MET A 289 8.10 14.52 6.91
N ASP A 290 7.57 13.68 7.79
CA ASP A 290 7.05 14.19 9.05
C ASP A 290 8.20 14.77 9.88
N GLU A 291 8.21 16.08 10.06
CA GLU A 291 9.32 16.79 10.70
C GLU A 291 9.39 16.50 12.20
N ARG A 292 8.26 16.14 12.83
CA ARG A 292 8.25 15.72 14.23
C ARG A 292 8.89 14.35 14.37
N VAL A 293 8.50 13.39 13.53
CA VAL A 293 9.12 12.06 13.52
C VAL A 293 10.61 12.16 13.20
N ALA A 294 10.99 12.98 12.21
CA ALA A 294 12.38 13.21 11.85
C ALA A 294 13.19 13.80 13.02
N TYR A 295 12.60 14.74 13.79
CA TYR A 295 13.23 15.25 15.01
C TYR A 295 13.49 14.14 16.02
N ASP A 296 12.44 13.41 16.38
CA ASP A 296 12.52 12.36 17.41
C ASP A 296 13.56 11.29 16.98
N GLN A 297 13.55 10.86 15.72
CA GLN A 297 14.48 9.84 15.21
C GLN A 297 15.92 10.33 15.03
N MET A 298 16.12 11.52 14.43
CA MET A 298 17.45 11.99 14.04
C MET A 298 18.14 12.79 15.14
N VAL A 299 17.39 13.49 15.98
CA VAL A 299 17.89 14.35 17.05
C VAL A 299 17.80 13.65 18.40
N GLU A 300 16.61 13.21 18.80
CA GLU A 300 16.40 12.54 20.10
C GLU A 300 16.83 11.07 20.10
N LYS A 301 17.08 10.49 18.91
CA LYS A 301 17.44 9.08 18.71
C LYS A 301 16.33 8.11 19.14
N ASP A 302 15.08 8.56 19.15
CA ASP A 302 13.91 7.72 19.37
C ASP A 302 13.46 7.07 18.06
N LEU A 303 13.76 5.78 17.92
CA LEU A 303 13.38 4.96 16.76
C LEU A 303 12.03 4.24 16.95
N SER A 304 11.19 4.71 17.88
CA SER A 304 9.87 4.15 18.16
C SER A 304 8.85 4.40 17.04
N TRP A 305 9.01 5.45 16.24
CA TRP A 305 8.06 5.78 15.17
C TRP A 305 8.09 4.79 14.00
N ALA A 306 6.91 4.54 13.41
CA ALA A 306 6.73 3.64 12.26
C ALA A 306 7.51 4.06 11.01
N GLY A 307 7.68 5.36 10.79
CA GLY A 307 8.33 5.92 9.62
C GLY A 307 7.94 7.39 9.44
N LEU A 308 8.31 7.96 8.29
CA LEU A 308 8.21 9.39 8.02
C LEU A 308 6.88 9.82 7.40
N LEU A 309 5.91 8.90 7.29
CA LEU A 309 4.52 9.18 6.97
C LEU A 309 3.62 8.30 7.85
N PRO A 310 3.62 8.48 9.18
CA PRO A 310 2.92 7.61 10.10
C PRO A 310 1.41 7.64 9.93
N LEU A 311 0.76 6.52 10.28
CA LEU A 311 -0.70 6.42 10.40
C LEU A 311 -1.22 7.51 11.34
N TYR A 312 -2.17 8.29 10.82
CA TYR A 312 -2.77 9.42 11.51
C TYR A 312 -4.13 9.09 12.09
N ASP A 313 -5.03 8.59 11.23
CA ASP A 313 -6.39 8.27 11.63
C ASP A 313 -6.97 7.13 10.78
N THR A 314 -7.93 6.40 11.35
CA THR A 314 -8.68 5.36 10.64
C THR A 314 -9.93 4.97 11.42
N ASN A 315 -11.00 4.64 10.67
CA ASN A 315 -12.19 3.98 11.22
C ASN A 315 -12.17 2.46 11.01
N ALA A 316 -11.04 1.88 10.60
CA ALA A 316 -10.88 0.44 10.49
C ALA A 316 -10.99 -0.20 11.88
N GLU A 317 -11.98 -1.06 12.07
CA GLU A 317 -12.19 -1.77 13.33
C GLU A 317 -11.20 -2.94 13.44
N PHE A 318 -9.95 -2.67 13.79
CA PHE A 318 -8.89 -3.66 13.94
C PHE A 318 -9.11 -4.72 15.04
N GLN A 319 -10.11 -4.49 15.91
CA GLN A 319 -10.52 -5.43 16.95
C GLN A 319 -11.79 -6.20 16.60
N GLY A 320 -12.37 -5.94 15.42
CA GLY A 320 -13.52 -6.67 14.94
C GLY A 320 -13.10 -8.11 14.63
N VAL A 321 -13.54 -9.07 15.43
CA VAL A 321 -13.47 -10.48 15.02
C VAL A 321 -14.35 -10.57 13.79
N GLY A 322 -13.75 -10.80 12.62
CA GLY A 322 -14.50 -11.24 11.47
C GLY A 322 -15.24 -12.51 11.89
N GLU A 323 -16.54 -12.40 12.16
CA GLU A 323 -17.37 -13.57 12.34
C GLU A 323 -17.35 -14.27 10.99
N VAL A 324 -16.43 -15.21 10.80
CA VAL A 324 -16.52 -16.17 9.71
C VAL A 324 -17.86 -16.85 9.95
N PRO A 325 -18.86 -16.65 9.08
CA PRO A 325 -20.11 -17.35 9.24
C PRO A 325 -19.77 -18.81 9.00
N PHE A 326 -19.49 -19.55 10.07
CA PHE A 326 -19.58 -20.99 10.04
C PHE A 326 -21.01 -21.24 9.64
N SER A 327 -21.23 -21.60 8.37
CA SER A 327 -22.47 -22.27 8.01
C SER A 327 -22.54 -23.42 9.00
N LYS A 328 -23.46 -23.34 9.98
CA LYS A 328 -23.74 -24.47 10.86
C LYS A 328 -23.87 -25.63 9.90
N ALA A 329 -22.94 -26.59 9.99
CA ALA A 329 -22.82 -27.64 9.00
C ALA A 329 -24.23 -28.13 8.70
N LYS A 330 -24.75 -27.81 7.50
CA LYS A 330 -26.03 -28.37 7.11
C LYS A 330 -25.80 -29.87 7.23
N THR A 331 -26.77 -30.49 7.87
CA THR A 331 -26.64 -31.65 8.73
C THR A 331 -26.16 -32.97 8.07
N PRO A 332 -25.90 -33.15 6.75
CA PRO A 332 -25.50 -34.46 6.23
C PRO A 332 -24.08 -34.97 6.58
N TRP A 333 -23.10 -34.09 6.75
CA TRP A 333 -21.69 -34.52 6.90
C TRP A 333 -21.38 -35.14 8.27
N LYS A 334 -22.10 -34.75 9.32
CA LYS A 334 -22.05 -35.42 10.62
C LYS A 334 -22.49 -36.87 10.49
N TYR A 335 -23.56 -37.15 9.74
CA TYR A 335 -24.02 -38.51 9.47
C TYR A 335 -23.08 -39.28 8.55
N ALA A 336 -22.42 -38.63 7.59
CA ALA A 336 -21.39 -39.26 6.77
C ALA A 336 -20.16 -39.68 7.60
N PHE A 337 -19.71 -38.84 8.54
CA PHE A 337 -18.63 -39.17 9.47
C PHE A 337 -19.01 -40.35 10.38
N TRP A 338 -20.17 -40.29 11.04
CA TRP A 338 -20.65 -41.39 11.88
C TRP A 338 -20.92 -42.67 11.08
N GLY A 339 -21.47 -42.56 9.88
CA GLY A 339 -21.66 -43.67 8.95
C GLY A 339 -20.33 -44.31 8.54
N SER A 340 -19.29 -43.51 8.31
CA SER A 340 -17.95 -43.99 7.98
C SER A 340 -17.29 -44.73 9.14
N LEU A 341 -17.50 -44.27 10.38
CA LEU A 341 -17.04 -44.93 11.61
C LEU A 341 -17.74 -46.26 11.85
N ILE A 342 -19.06 -46.31 11.66
CA ILE A 342 -19.85 -47.55 11.78
C ILE A 342 -19.41 -48.55 10.70
N PHE A 343 -19.18 -48.08 9.47
CA PHE A 343 -18.71 -48.92 8.37
C PHE A 343 -17.28 -49.45 8.61
N LEU A 344 -16.37 -48.62 9.14
CA LEU A 344 -15.04 -49.06 9.55
C LEU A 344 -15.12 -50.10 10.67
N GLY A 345 -15.92 -49.85 11.71
CA GLY A 345 -16.11 -50.77 12.83
C GLY A 345 -16.66 -52.13 12.40
N SER A 346 -17.61 -52.15 11.46
CA SER A 346 -18.17 -53.39 10.91
C SER A 346 -17.18 -54.15 10.02
N ILE A 347 -16.32 -53.47 9.26
CA ILE A 347 -15.22 -54.11 8.53
C ILE A 347 -14.20 -54.74 9.49
N VAL A 348 -13.86 -54.04 10.58
CA VAL A 348 -12.92 -54.55 11.60
C VAL A 348 -13.51 -55.77 12.32
N ALA A 349 -14.79 -55.72 12.70
CA ALA A 349 -15.49 -56.85 13.33
C ALA A 349 -15.58 -58.07 12.39
N ALA A 350 -15.91 -57.85 11.11
CA ALA A 350 -15.98 -58.92 10.11
C ALA A 350 -14.61 -59.56 9.80
N ARG A 351 -13.52 -58.79 9.92
CA ARG A 351 -12.15 -59.31 9.79
C ARG A 351 -11.65 -60.00 11.07
N GLY A 352 -12.07 -59.53 12.25
CA GLY A 352 -11.75 -60.16 13.53
C GLY A 352 -12.40 -61.54 13.69
N GLY A 353 -13.64 -61.71 13.23
CA GLY A 353 -14.35 -63.00 13.29
C GLY A 353 -13.81 -64.08 12.35
N ARG A 354 -12.95 -63.75 11.38
CA ARG A 354 -12.37 -64.71 10.43
C ARG A 354 -11.04 -65.33 10.87
N LYS A 355 -10.50 -64.93 12.02
CA LYS A 355 -9.28 -65.53 12.62
C LYS A 355 -9.56 -66.51 13.75
N SER A 356 -10.82 -66.82 14.03
CA SER A 356 -11.23 -67.89 14.94
C SER A 356 -11.93 -69.00 14.15
N LYS A 357 -11.14 -69.77 13.41
CA LYS A 357 -11.46 -71.13 12.99
C LYS A 357 -10.19 -71.87 12.63
#